data_AF-A0A135S0U3-F1
#
_entry.id   AF-A0A135S0U3-F1
#
_cell.length_a   1.000
_cell.length_b   1.000
_cell.length_c   1.000
_cell.angle_alpha   90.00
_cell.angle_beta   90.00
_cell.angle_gamma   90.00
#
_symmetry.space_group_name_H-M   'P 1'
#
loop_
_entity.id
_entity.type
_entity.pdbx_description
1 polymer ?
#
loop_
_entity_poly.entity_id
_entity_poly.type
_entity_poly.pdbx_seq_one_letter_code
_entity_poly.pdbx_strand_id
1 'polypeptide(L)'
;MDVNDRQSLITRLKNSVPLLFRKRQTMSKPEEFRATDTITHHYADADVLKRMLVRFKFAEKTIKIRATKAKGFEVQLPRRLTAEEKEEILTEFEEEAEKRAMAALD
;
A
#
# COMPACT_ATOMS: atom_id res chain seq x y z
N MET A 1 38.72 41.13 -46.18
CA MET A 1 37.76 40.74 -47.22
C MET A 1 37.59 39.24 -47.08
N ASP A 2 36.56 38.81 -46.36
CA ASP A 2 35.19 38.63 -46.90
C ASP A 2 35.21 37.59 -48.02
N VAL A 3 34.32 36.61 -48.13
CA VAL A 3 33.10 36.18 -47.44
C VAL A 3 32.85 34.84 -48.15
N ASN A 4 32.72 33.74 -47.42
CA ASN A 4 31.45 33.03 -47.28
C ASN A 4 30.96 32.31 -48.54
N ASP A 5 30.10 31.31 -48.31
CA ASP A 5 29.21 30.68 -49.30
C ASP A 5 29.83 29.67 -50.27
N ARG A 6 29.90 28.42 -49.80
CA ARG A 6 29.07 27.32 -50.35
C ARG A 6 29.22 26.05 -49.52
N GLN A 7 28.46 26.05 -48.43
CA GLN A 7 28.04 24.85 -47.72
C GLN A 7 27.18 23.95 -48.62
N SER A 8 26.91 22.74 -48.12
CA SER A 8 25.96 21.71 -48.61
C SER A 8 26.55 20.77 -49.67
N LEU A 9 27.04 19.58 -49.30
CA LEU A 9 26.17 18.40 -49.17
C LEU A 9 26.75 17.27 -48.28
N ILE A 10 27.67 17.55 -47.34
CA ILE A 10 28.25 16.52 -46.43
C ILE A 10 27.81 16.77 -44.97
N THR A 11 26.56 17.14 -44.77
CA THR A 11 25.98 17.37 -43.43
C THR A 11 24.66 16.65 -43.31
N ARG A 12 24.70 15.41 -42.80
CA ARG A 12 23.64 14.80 -41.97
C ARG A 12 24.02 13.39 -41.49
N LEU A 13 25.06 13.27 -40.66
CA LEU A 13 25.13 12.18 -39.68
C LEU A 13 26.05 12.52 -38.50
N LYS A 14 25.97 13.75 -38.00
CA LYS A 14 26.56 14.17 -36.73
C LYS A 14 25.54 14.98 -35.94
N ASN A 15 24.44 14.35 -35.55
CA ASN A 15 23.68 14.74 -34.36
C ASN A 15 23.69 13.51 -33.44
N SER A 16 24.73 13.35 -32.63
CA SER A 16 24.70 13.82 -31.24
C SER A 16 23.55 13.19 -30.45
N VAL A 17 23.73 11.94 -30.03
CA VAL A 17 23.14 11.51 -28.76
C VAL A 17 24.30 11.05 -27.88
N PRO A 18 25.04 11.99 -27.26
CA PRO A 18 25.87 11.66 -26.12
C PRO A 18 24.95 11.40 -24.93
N LEU A 19 25.38 10.53 -24.03
CA LEU A 19 24.86 10.43 -22.67
C LEU A 19 23.38 10.10 -22.58
N LEU A 20 23.08 8.84 -22.34
CA LEU A 20 22.30 8.48 -21.16
C LEU A 20 22.56 6.99 -20.96
N PHE A 21 23.63 6.72 -20.22
CA PHE A 21 23.59 5.66 -19.22
C PHE A 21 22.25 5.83 -18.49
N ARG A 22 21.23 5.19 -19.02
CA ARG A 22 20.01 4.89 -18.30
C ARG A 22 20.51 3.90 -17.27
N LYS A 23 21.12 4.42 -16.18
CA LYS A 23 21.03 3.80 -14.88
C LYS A 23 19.54 3.51 -14.80
N ARG A 24 19.16 2.27 -15.07
CA ARG A 24 17.97 1.69 -14.46
C ARG A 24 18.26 1.96 -13.00
N GLN A 25 17.74 3.07 -12.49
CA GLN A 25 17.50 3.20 -11.07
C GLN A 25 16.79 1.88 -10.78
N THR A 26 17.49 1.00 -10.09
CA THR A 26 16.92 -0.17 -9.46
C THR A 26 15.62 0.35 -8.87
N MET A 27 14.50 0.01 -9.51
CA MET A 27 13.20 0.45 -9.06
C MET A 27 13.19 0.12 -7.58
N SER A 28 13.06 1.16 -6.74
CA SER A 28 12.98 0.99 -5.29
C SER A 28 12.09 -0.20 -5.08
N LYS A 29 12.68 -1.29 -4.55
CA LYS A 29 11.97 -2.56 -4.38
C LYS A 29 10.62 -2.21 -3.76
N PRO A 30 9.49 -2.72 -4.30
CA PRO A 30 8.19 -2.43 -3.71
C PRO A 30 8.33 -2.72 -2.22
N GLU A 31 8.13 -1.68 -1.41
CA GLU A 31 8.37 -1.73 0.02
C GLU A 31 7.71 -3.01 0.55
N GLU A 32 8.53 -3.98 0.96
CA GLU A 32 8.04 -5.32 1.29
C GLU A 32 7.03 -5.17 2.42
N PHE A 33 5.76 -5.42 2.12
CA PHE A 33 4.73 -5.47 3.13
C PHE A 33 5.10 -6.58 4.12
N ARG A 34 5.38 -6.20 5.36
CA ARG A 34 5.73 -7.14 6.43
C ARG A 34 4.60 -7.13 7.43
N ALA A 35 3.76 -8.16 7.36
CA ALA A 35 2.68 -8.35 8.32
C ALA A 35 3.28 -8.44 9.74
N THR A 36 2.85 -7.55 10.61
CA THR A 36 3.19 -7.58 12.05
C THR A 36 2.29 -8.58 12.77
N ASP A 37 1.02 -8.60 12.39
CA ASP A 37 -0.01 -9.50 12.91
C ASP A 37 -0.94 -9.95 11.78
N THR A 38 -1.57 -11.10 11.99
CA THR A 38 -2.61 -11.63 11.09
C THR A 38 -3.85 -11.92 11.93
N ILE A 39 -4.99 -11.39 11.48
CA ILE A 39 -6.29 -11.54 12.13
C ILE A 39 -7.21 -12.26 11.15
N THR A 40 -7.72 -13.43 11.54
CA THR A 40 -8.60 -14.23 10.68
C THR A 40 -9.93 -14.42 11.38
N HIS A 41 -11.02 -13.97 10.77
CA HIS A 41 -12.35 -14.09 11.36
C HIS A 41 -13.44 -14.21 10.29
N HIS A 42 -14.52 -14.95 10.58
CA HIS A 42 -15.59 -15.16 9.60
C HIS A 42 -16.29 -13.84 9.21
N TYR A 43 -16.51 -12.99 10.22
CA TYR A 43 -17.12 -11.67 10.11
C TYR A 43 -16.07 -10.55 9.98
N ALA A 44 -14.84 -10.89 9.59
CA ALA A 44 -13.77 -9.91 9.49
C ALA A 44 -14.16 -8.79 8.51
N ASP A 45 -14.14 -7.56 8.98
CA ASP A 45 -14.45 -6.37 8.20
C ASP A 45 -13.30 -5.33 8.31
N ALA A 46 -12.89 -4.79 7.17
CA ALA A 46 -11.73 -3.89 7.11
C ALA A 46 -11.99 -2.54 7.80
N ASP A 47 -13.22 -2.03 7.74
CA ASP A 47 -13.58 -0.74 8.33
C ASP A 47 -13.67 -0.85 9.85
N VAL A 48 -14.28 -1.94 10.34
CA VAL A 48 -14.30 -2.27 11.78
C VAL A 48 -12.87 -2.42 12.31
N LEU A 49 -12.02 -3.17 11.59
CA LEU A 49 -10.63 -3.37 11.97
C LEU A 49 -9.87 -2.04 12.04
N LYS A 50 -9.98 -1.20 11.01
CA LYS A 50 -9.30 0.10 10.97
C LYS A 50 -9.76 0.99 12.14
N ARG A 51 -11.05 1.04 12.43
CA ARG A 51 -11.63 1.81 13.55
C ARG A 51 -11.09 1.34 14.90
N MET A 52 -11.01 0.04 15.13
CA MET A 52 -10.45 -0.53 16.36
C MET A 52 -8.96 -0.24 16.50
N LEU A 53 -8.18 -0.38 15.43
CA LEU A 53 -6.75 -0.03 15.45
C LEU A 53 -6.52 1.45 15.78
N VAL A 54 -7.32 2.35 15.23
CA VAL A 54 -7.25 3.79 15.59
C VAL A 54 -7.62 4.00 17.08
N ARG A 55 -8.61 3.28 17.60
CA ARG A 55 -9.00 3.31 19.02
C ARG A 55 -7.85 2.90 19.94
N PHE A 56 -7.04 1.91 19.54
CA PHE A 56 -5.82 1.47 20.23
C PHE A 56 -4.62 2.40 20.06
N LYS A 57 -4.85 3.64 19.59
CA LYS A 57 -3.84 4.69 19.40
C LYS A 57 -2.83 4.40 18.29
N PHE A 58 -3.15 3.51 17.34
CA PHE A 58 -2.36 3.41 16.12
C PHE A 58 -2.70 4.58 15.19
N ALA A 59 -1.68 5.25 14.67
CA ALA A 59 -1.87 6.32 13.71
C ALA A 59 -2.34 5.77 12.37
N GLU A 60 -3.41 6.32 11.78
CA GLU A 60 -3.94 5.83 10.50
C GLU A 60 -2.90 5.70 9.38
N LYS A 61 -1.93 6.63 9.35
CA LYS A 61 -0.85 6.63 8.35
C LYS A 61 0.12 5.46 8.48
N THR A 62 0.21 4.84 9.66
CA THR A 62 1.11 3.71 9.92
C THR A 62 0.42 2.36 9.82
N ILE A 63 -0.92 2.35 9.79
CA ILE A 63 -1.72 1.13 9.63
C ILE A 63 -1.74 0.77 8.14
N LYS A 64 -1.14 -0.36 7.77
CA LYS A 64 -1.35 -0.97 6.44
C LYS A 64 -2.11 -2.28 6.63
N ILE A 65 -3.27 -2.40 5.98
CA ILE A 65 -4.13 -3.59 6.03
C ILE A 65 -4.10 -4.25 4.67
N ARG A 66 -3.95 -5.57 4.64
CA ARG A 66 -4.03 -6.39 3.44
C ARG A 66 -5.00 -7.53 3.66
N ALA A 67 -6.05 -7.60 2.86
CA ALA A 67 -6.95 -8.74 2.87
C ALA A 67 -6.25 -9.99 2.31
N THR A 68 -6.45 -11.12 2.98
CA THR A 68 -6.00 -12.44 2.54
C THR A 68 -7.16 -13.19 1.90
N LYS A 69 -6.84 -14.21 1.10
CA LYS A 69 -7.84 -15.05 0.41
C LYS A 69 -8.72 -15.85 1.37
N ALA A 70 -8.30 -16.03 2.62
CA ALA A 70 -8.95 -16.87 3.62
C ALA A 70 -9.88 -16.08 4.57
N LYS A 71 -10.45 -14.94 4.13
CA LYS A 71 -11.21 -14.02 5.00
C LYS A 71 -10.41 -13.59 6.24
N GLY A 72 -9.12 -13.31 6.06
CA GLY A 72 -8.27 -12.73 7.08
C GLY A 72 -7.69 -11.40 6.63
N PHE A 73 -7.14 -10.67 7.58
CA PHE A 73 -6.39 -9.44 7.36
C PHE A 73 -4.98 -9.61 7.91
N GLU A 74 -4.00 -9.38 7.05
CA GLU A 74 -2.64 -9.10 7.48
C GLU A 74 -2.54 -7.61 7.78
N VAL A 75 -2.06 -7.27 8.96
CA VAL A 75 -1.85 -5.88 9.36
C VAL A 75 -0.37 -5.64 9.62
N GLN A 76 0.15 -4.56 9.06
CA GLN A 76 1.46 -4.02 9.39
C GLN A 76 1.25 -2.84 10.32
N LEU A 77 1.72 -3.00 11.55
CA LEU A 77 1.58 -2.07 12.65
C LEU A 77 2.96 -1.74 13.25
N PRO A 78 3.14 -0.54 13.84
CA PRO A 78 4.39 -0.14 14.49
C PRO A 78 4.75 -0.98 15.73
N ARG A 79 3.75 -1.58 16.38
CA ARG A 79 3.91 -2.60 17.44
C ARG A 79 2.93 -3.73 17.21
N ARG A 80 3.18 -4.87 17.85
CA ARG A 80 2.23 -5.99 17.87
C ARG A 80 0.99 -5.65 18.70
N LEU A 81 -0.13 -6.25 18.34
CA LEU A 81 -1.35 -6.24 19.14
C LEU A 81 -1.18 -7.14 20.38
N THR A 82 -1.71 -6.69 21.52
CA THR A 82 -1.82 -7.53 22.72
C THR A 82 -2.89 -8.60 22.54
N ALA A 83 -2.94 -9.60 23.44
CA ALA A 83 -4.00 -10.60 23.42
C ALA A 83 -5.39 -9.96 23.62
N GLU A 84 -5.49 -9.06 24.60
CA GLU A 84 -6.72 -8.31 24.92
C GLU A 84 -7.21 -7.48 23.72
N GLU A 85 -6.31 -6.76 23.04
CA GLU A 85 -6.67 -5.98 21.86
C GLU A 85 -7.16 -6.85 20.69
N LYS A 86 -6.59 -8.06 20.55
CA LYS A 86 -7.05 -9.01 19.55
C LYS A 86 -8.45 -9.53 19.89
N GLU A 87 -8.70 -9.89 21.15
CA GLU A 87 -10.02 -10.33 21.61
C GLU A 87 -11.07 -9.23 21.41
N GLU A 88 -10.76 -7.98 21.76
CA GLU A 88 -11.66 -6.84 21.51
C GLU A 88 -12.01 -6.67 20.03
N ILE A 89 -11.03 -6.81 19.13
CA ILE A 89 -11.29 -6.75 17.69
C ILE A 89 -12.25 -7.87 17.25
N LEU A 90 -12.07 -9.09 17.76
CA LEU A 90 -12.90 -10.22 17.40
C LEU A 90 -14.35 -10.02 17.88
N THR A 91 -14.53 -9.58 19.13
CA THR A 91 -15.86 -9.26 19.67
C THR A 91 -16.54 -8.16 18.87
N GLU A 92 -15.83 -7.10 18.51
CA GLU A 92 -16.41 -6.01 17.70
C GLU A 92 -16.83 -6.49 16.30
N PHE A 93 -16.13 -7.46 15.70
CA PHE A 93 -16.57 -8.06 14.44
C PHE A 93 -17.90 -8.81 14.58
N GLU A 94 -18.12 -9.51 15.69
CA GLU A 94 -19.37 -10.23 15.96
C GLU A 94 -20.51 -9.25 16.20
N GLU A 95 -20.30 -8.23 17.04
CA GLU A 95 -21.31 -7.21 17.33
C GLU A 95 -21.74 -6.45 16.07
N GLU A 96 -20.79 -6.04 15.23
CA GLU A 96 -21.12 -5.31 14.00
C GLU A 96 -21.84 -6.23 12.99
N ALA A 97 -21.48 -7.51 12.94
CA ALA A 97 -22.18 -8.48 12.11
C ALA A 97 -23.62 -8.71 12.57
N GLU A 98 -23.86 -8.80 13.88
CA GLU A 98 -25.20 -8.93 14.46
C GLU A 98 -26.05 -7.69 14.17
N LYS A 99 -25.49 -6.48 14.37
CA LYS A 99 -26.17 -5.21 14.05
C LYS A 99 -26.56 -5.15 12.57
N ARG A 100 -25.67 -5.57 11.66
CA ARG A 100 -25.95 -5.63 10.22
C ARG A 100 -27.03 -6.65 9.89
N ALA A 101 -27.05 -7.80 10.56
CA ALA A 101 -28.07 -8.82 10.36
C ALA A 101 -29.45 -8.33 10.84
N MET A 102 -29.51 -7.68 12.00
CA MET A 102 -30.75 -7.11 12.54
C MET A 102 -31.28 -5.98 11.64
N ALA A 103 -30.41 -5.07 11.19
CA ALA A 103 -30.78 -3.98 10.28
C ALA A 103 -31.21 -4.45 8.89
N ALA A 104 -30.90 -5.69 8.49
CA ALA A 104 -31.34 -6.26 7.22
C ALA A 104 -32.72 -6.96 7.31
N LEU A 105 -33.27 -7.13 8.52
CA LEU A 105 -34.56 -7.77 8.77
C LEU A 105 -35.70 -6.75 8.94
N ASP A 106 -35.39 -5.48 9.19
CA ASP A 106 -36.33 -4.34 9.17
C ASP A 106 -36.51 -3.76 7.75
#